data_AF-A0A512NQX5-F1
#
_entry.id   AF-A0A512NQX5-F1
#
_cell.length_a   1.000
_cell.length_b   1.000
_cell.length_c   1.000
_cell.angle_alpha   90.00
_cell.angle_beta   90.00
_cell.angle_gamma   90.00
#
_symmetry.space_group_name_H-M   'P 1'
#
loop_
_entity.id
_entity.type
_entity.pdbx_description
1 polymer ?
#
loop_
_entity_poly.entity_id
_entity_poly.type
_entity_poly.pdbx_seq_one_letter_code
_entity_poly.pdbx_strand_id
1 'polypeptide(L)'
;MGEKTPPQELLATMAGYFSLSGQIVGDAGGRLIKTLGDAGLVAFPAEAADAGVAALRSVQSAGREWLAKHGFRTSIVVKLHLGPVAIGRVGSPGEEIIDVYGKTVNVAAALPSTGLTVTPAVFRSLQAESRTLFKKHTPPISYIDAGDHRPT
;
A
#
# COMPACT_ATOMS: atom_id res chain seq x y z
N MET A 1 11.66 11.95 5.16
CA MET A 1 11.94 12.56 3.84
C MET A 1 11.59 14.03 3.94
N GLY A 2 12.51 14.99 3.77
CA GLY A 2 12.08 16.39 3.54
C GLY A 2 12.70 17.50 4.36
N GLU A 3 13.58 17.26 5.35
CA GLU A 3 14.09 18.39 6.15
C GLU A 3 15.04 19.33 5.37
N LYS A 4 15.55 18.91 4.21
CA LYS A 4 16.50 19.68 3.38
C LYS A 4 16.16 19.76 1.89
N THR A 5 15.13 19.07 1.42
CA THR A 5 14.74 19.08 0.00
C THR A 5 13.71 20.20 -0.22
N PRO A 6 13.91 21.11 -1.20
CA PRO A 6 12.91 22.10 -1.56
C PRO A 6 11.54 21.46 -1.85
N PRO A 7 10.42 22.04 -1.40
CA PRO A 7 9.09 21.43 -1.56
C PRO A 7 8.72 21.08 -3.01
N GLN A 8 9.12 21.91 -3.98
CA GLN A 8 8.86 21.67 -5.40
C GLN A 8 9.65 20.48 -5.95
N GLU A 9 10.89 20.29 -5.51
CA GLU A 9 11.72 19.15 -5.90
C GLU A 9 11.21 17.85 -5.27
N LEU A 10 10.76 17.93 -4.00
CA LEU A 10 10.10 16.82 -3.35
C LEU A 10 8.81 16.42 -4.10
N LEU A 11 7.98 17.41 -4.46
CA LEU A 11 6.76 17.18 -5.23
C LEU A 11 7.06 16.51 -6.57
N ALA A 12 8.04 17.01 -7.34
CA ALA A 12 8.42 16.44 -8.62
C ALA A 12 8.92 14.99 -8.48
N THR A 13 9.73 14.72 -7.46
CA THR A 13 10.23 13.37 -7.17
C THR A 13 9.09 12.40 -6.85
N MET A 14 8.16 12.84 -5.99
CA MET A 14 7.01 12.02 -5.59
C MET A 14 6.01 11.84 -6.73
N ALA A 15 5.79 12.85 -7.56
CA ALA A 15 4.96 12.73 -8.76
C ALA A 15 5.50 11.67 -9.72
N GLY A 16 6.81 11.65 -9.96
CA GLY A 16 7.46 10.60 -10.77
C GLY A 16 7.37 9.21 -10.12
N TYR A 17 7.57 9.11 -8.80
CA TYR A 17 7.41 7.85 -8.06
C TYR A 17 5.99 7.29 -8.17
N PHE A 18 4.97 8.13 -8.00
CA PHE A 18 3.57 7.71 -8.10
C PHE A 18 3.15 7.44 -9.55
N SER A 19 3.70 8.14 -10.53
CA SER A 19 3.51 7.81 -11.95
C SER A 19 4.04 6.42 -12.28
N LEU A 20 5.28 6.11 -11.87
CA LEU A 20 5.88 4.79 -12.02
C LEU A 20 5.06 3.71 -11.30
N SER A 21 4.66 3.99 -10.06
CA SER A 21 3.86 3.06 -9.25
C SER A 21 2.50 2.79 -9.90
N GLY A 22 1.84 3.85 -10.38
CA GLY A 22 0.55 3.78 -11.05
C GLY A 22 0.61 2.97 -12.35
N GLN A 23 1.69 3.10 -13.13
CA GLN A 23 1.90 2.30 -14.34
C GLN A 23 2.07 0.80 -14.00
N ILE A 24 2.98 0.45 -13.10
CA ILE A 24 3.20 -0.95 -12.67
C ILE A 24 1.91 -1.58 -12.16
N VAL A 25 1.15 -0.84 -11.35
CA VAL A 25 -0.13 -1.28 -10.80
C VAL A 25 -1.19 -1.44 -11.89
N GLY A 26 -1.28 -0.48 -12.82
CA GLY A 26 -2.24 -0.52 -13.92
C GLY A 26 -1.99 -1.67 -14.88
N ASP A 27 -0.73 -1.93 -15.24
CA ASP A 27 -0.31 -3.03 -16.11
C ASP A 27 -0.67 -4.42 -15.52
N ALA A 28 -0.78 -4.50 -14.19
CA ALA A 28 -1.19 -5.70 -13.47
C ALA A 28 -2.70 -5.78 -13.18
N GLY A 29 -3.51 -4.89 -13.76
CA GLY A 29 -4.98 -4.86 -13.60
C GLY A 29 -5.47 -4.19 -12.32
N GLY A 30 -4.60 -3.46 -11.62
CA GLY A 30 -4.96 -2.66 -10.45
C GLY A 30 -5.17 -1.19 -10.79
N ARG A 31 -5.37 -0.39 -9.74
CA ARG A 31 -5.44 1.07 -9.84
C ARG A 31 -4.81 1.75 -8.63
N LEU A 32 -3.93 2.71 -8.88
CA LEU A 32 -3.56 3.71 -7.88
C LEU A 32 -4.77 4.64 -7.68
N ILE A 33 -5.44 4.53 -6.53
CA ILE A 33 -6.69 5.23 -6.22
C ILE A 33 -6.40 6.68 -5.85
N LYS A 34 -5.54 6.89 -4.85
CA LYS A 34 -5.14 8.21 -4.36
C LYS A 34 -3.82 8.17 -3.60
N THR A 35 -3.26 9.34 -3.37
CA THR A 35 -2.06 9.54 -2.54
C THR A 35 -2.39 10.36 -1.31
N LEU A 36 -1.76 10.06 -0.18
CA LEU A 36 -1.86 10.83 1.07
C LEU A 36 -0.43 11.08 1.58
N GLY A 37 0.08 12.29 1.33
CA GLY A 37 1.51 12.56 1.56
C GLY A 37 2.38 11.66 0.68
N ASP A 38 3.21 10.84 1.31
CA ASP A 38 4.08 9.85 0.67
C ASP A 38 3.46 8.44 0.58
N ALA A 39 2.25 8.24 1.10
CA ALA A 39 1.51 6.99 1.00
C ALA A 39 0.66 6.95 -0.28
N GLY A 40 0.58 5.77 -0.92
CA GLY A 40 -0.33 5.48 -2.02
C GLY A 40 -1.38 4.44 -1.60
N LEU A 41 -2.64 4.67 -1.95
CA LEU A 41 -3.71 3.69 -1.83
C LEU A 41 -3.95 3.03 -3.19
N VAL A 42 -3.80 1.71 -3.23
CA VAL A 42 -3.96 0.92 -4.45
C VAL A 42 -5.07 -0.12 -4.24
N ALA A 43 -5.86 -0.37 -5.27
CA ALA A 43 -6.86 -1.43 -5.29
C ALA A 43 -6.64 -2.39 -6.47
N PHE A 44 -6.91 -3.67 -6.24
CA PHE A 44 -6.94 -4.72 -7.26
C PHE A 44 -8.26 -5.50 -7.12
N PRO A 45 -8.83 -6.01 -8.22
CA PRO A 45 -9.84 -7.06 -8.16
C PRO A 45 -9.33 -8.26 -7.36
N ALA A 46 -10.21 -8.97 -6.66
CA ALA A 46 -9.84 -10.09 -5.80
C ALA A 46 -9.20 -11.25 -6.59
N GLU A 47 -9.64 -11.42 -7.84
CA GLU A 47 -9.19 -12.43 -8.79
C GLU A 47 -7.76 -12.15 -9.27
N ALA A 48 -7.28 -10.91 -9.13
CA ALA A 48 -5.94 -10.49 -9.51
C ALA A 48 -4.94 -10.52 -8.32
N ALA A 49 -5.21 -11.28 -7.26
CA ALA A 49 -4.39 -11.29 -6.05
C ALA A 49 -2.89 -11.58 -6.31
N ASP A 50 -2.59 -12.60 -7.12
CA ASP A 50 -1.21 -12.95 -7.48
C ASP A 50 -0.52 -11.83 -8.28
N ALA A 51 -1.20 -11.30 -9.31
CA ALA A 51 -0.70 -10.19 -10.11
C ALA A 51 -0.48 -8.93 -9.25
N GLY A 52 -1.39 -8.63 -8.33
CA GLY A 52 -1.29 -7.51 -7.41
C GLY A 52 -0.12 -7.64 -6.44
N VAL A 53 0.13 -8.84 -5.89
CA VAL A 53 1.32 -9.10 -5.06
C VAL A 53 2.61 -8.92 -5.86
N ALA A 54 2.68 -9.48 -7.08
CA ALA A 54 3.86 -9.36 -7.94
C ALA A 54 4.12 -7.89 -8.35
N ALA A 55 3.07 -7.15 -8.69
CA ALA A 55 3.13 -5.74 -9.04
C ALA A 55 3.62 -4.90 -7.87
N LEU A 56 3.07 -5.09 -6.66
CA LEU A 56 3.48 -4.32 -5.49
C LEU A 56 4.88 -4.67 -4.99
N ARG A 57 5.38 -5.90 -5.23
CA ARG A 57 6.81 -6.22 -5.08
C ARG A 57 7.66 -5.43 -6.07
N SER A 58 7.21 -5.30 -7.31
CA SER A 58 7.90 -4.53 -8.36
C SER A 58 7.89 -3.03 -8.06
N VAL A 59 6.79 -2.48 -7.53
CA VAL A 59 6.74 -1.11 -7.01
C VAL A 59 7.77 -0.93 -5.90
N GLN A 60 7.92 -1.91 -5.01
CA GLN A 60 8.90 -1.81 -3.92
C GLN A 60 10.35 -1.79 -4.44
N SER A 61 10.70 -2.58 -5.45
CA SER A 61 12.06 -2.59 -6.02
C SER A 61 12.31 -1.36 -6.91
N ALA A 62 11.46 -1.15 -7.93
CA ALA A 62 11.61 -0.05 -8.88
C ALA A 62 11.45 1.31 -8.22
N GLY A 63 10.53 1.42 -7.25
CA GLY A 63 10.36 2.61 -6.44
C GLY A 63 11.58 2.94 -5.58
N ARG A 64 12.23 1.93 -4.99
CA ARG A 64 13.46 2.14 -4.23
C ARG A 64 14.58 2.65 -5.12
N GLU A 65 14.71 2.09 -6.32
CA GLU A 65 15.69 2.55 -7.31
C GLU A 65 15.40 3.98 -7.77
N TRP A 66 14.12 4.30 -8.04
CA TRP A 66 13.68 5.65 -8.39
C TRP A 66 14.05 6.66 -7.30
N LEU A 67 13.68 6.37 -6.05
CA LEU A 67 13.94 7.24 -4.91
C LEU A 67 15.44 7.38 -4.65
N ALA A 68 16.21 6.30 -4.76
CA ALA A 68 17.66 6.33 -4.58
C ALA A 68 18.37 7.22 -5.63
N LYS A 69 17.92 7.19 -6.89
CA LYS A 69 18.44 8.08 -7.96
C LYS A 69 18.20 9.56 -7.64
N HIS A 70 17.18 9.87 -6.86
CA HIS A 70 16.83 11.23 -6.40
C HIS A 70 17.34 11.52 -4.98
N GLY A 71 18.32 10.75 -4.49
CA GLY A 71 18.97 11.00 -3.19
C GLY A 71 18.21 10.49 -1.96
N PHE A 72 17.09 9.80 -2.15
CA PHE A 72 16.28 9.27 -1.05
C PHE A 72 16.56 7.77 -0.81
N ARG A 73 17.28 7.47 0.28
CA ARG A 73 17.47 6.10 0.75
C ARG A 73 16.41 5.77 1.80
N THR A 74 15.31 5.15 1.37
CA THR A 74 14.20 4.78 2.27
C THR A 74 13.76 3.33 2.06
N SER A 75 13.09 2.78 3.07
CA SER A 75 12.26 1.59 2.89
C SER A 75 10.91 1.98 2.29
N ILE A 76 10.37 1.11 1.43
CA ILE A 76 9.00 1.20 0.94
C ILE A 76 8.21 0.10 1.65
N VAL A 77 7.20 0.50 2.41
CA VAL A 77 6.30 -0.41 3.13
C VAL A 77 5.08 -0.67 2.26
N VAL A 78 4.72 -1.94 2.12
CA VAL A 78 3.57 -2.40 1.35
C VAL A 78 2.71 -3.27 2.27
N LYS A 79 1.41 -2.96 2.34
CA LYS A 79 0.45 -3.64 3.21
C LYS A 79 -0.73 -4.08 2.37
N LEU A 80 -1.05 -5.38 2.38
CA LEU A 80 -2.16 -5.92 1.59
C LEU A 80 -3.17 -6.63 2.47
N HIS A 81 -4.43 -6.25 2.29
CA HIS A 81 -5.59 -6.96 2.82
C HIS A 81 -6.61 -7.22 1.71
N LEU A 82 -7.45 -8.22 1.91
CA LEU A 82 -8.49 -8.64 0.97
C LEU A 82 -9.82 -8.70 1.70
N GLY A 83 -10.84 -8.10 1.10
CA GLY A 83 -12.21 -8.09 1.60
C GLY A 83 -13.09 -7.12 0.80
N PRO A 84 -14.39 -7.05 1.13
CA PRO A 84 -15.33 -6.20 0.40
C PRO A 84 -15.03 -4.72 0.58
N VAL A 85 -15.18 -3.97 -0.51
CA VAL A 85 -15.04 -2.51 -0.56
C VAL A 85 -16.11 -1.91 -1.48
N ALA A 86 -16.43 -0.65 -1.28
CA ALA A 86 -17.19 0.16 -2.23
C ALA A 86 -16.22 1.09 -2.98
N ILE A 87 -16.39 1.20 -4.30
CA ILE A 87 -15.62 2.12 -5.15
C ILE A 87 -16.61 3.10 -5.79
N GLY A 88 -16.29 4.40 -5.74
CA GLY A 88 -17.18 5.43 -6.27
C GLY A 88 -16.47 6.78 -6.38
N ARG A 89 -17.19 7.78 -6.90
CA ARG A 89 -16.72 9.17 -6.96
C ARG A 89 -17.08 9.89 -5.65
N VAL A 90 -16.12 10.53 -5.01
CA VAL A 90 -16.29 11.27 -3.75
C VAL A 90 -15.56 12.61 -3.83
N GLY A 91 -16.19 13.68 -3.38
CA GLY A 91 -15.62 15.03 -3.32
C GLY A 91 -16.69 16.12 -3.32
N SER A 92 -16.27 17.37 -3.40
CA SER A 92 -17.15 18.51 -3.66
C SER A 92 -17.80 18.37 -5.04
N PRO A 93 -19.00 18.95 -5.27
CA PRO A 93 -19.64 18.93 -6.58
C PRO A 93 -18.70 19.40 -7.69
N GLY A 94 -18.42 18.54 -8.66
CA GLY A 94 -17.54 18.82 -9.80
C GLY A 94 -16.04 18.57 -9.56
N GLU A 95 -15.64 18.25 -8.34
CA GLU A 95 -14.25 17.93 -7.96
C GLU A 95 -14.11 16.49 -7.46
N GLU A 96 -15.08 15.60 -7.74
CA GLU A 96 -15.04 14.25 -7.20
C GLU A 96 -13.93 13.42 -7.85
N ILE A 97 -13.26 12.62 -7.02
CA ILE A 97 -12.25 11.64 -7.45
C ILE A 97 -12.77 10.23 -7.22
N ILE A 98 -12.24 9.27 -7.98
CA ILE A 98 -12.49 7.86 -7.66
C ILE A 98 -11.79 7.54 -6.35
N ASP A 99 -12.53 6.98 -5.40
CA ASP A 99 -12.04 6.58 -4.09
C ASP A 99 -12.60 5.21 -3.70
N VAL A 100 -12.02 4.60 -2.66
CA VAL A 100 -12.41 3.29 -2.14
C VAL A 100 -12.67 3.33 -0.65
N TYR A 101 -13.79 2.76 -0.23
CA TYR A 101 -14.28 2.79 1.15
C TYR A 101 -14.60 1.39 1.66
N GLY A 102 -14.44 1.21 2.98
CA GLY A 102 -14.82 -0.01 3.68
C GLY A 102 -13.82 -0.37 4.78
N LYS A 103 -14.26 -1.23 5.71
CA LYS A 103 -13.41 -1.74 6.80
C LYS A 103 -12.11 -2.36 6.27
N THR A 104 -12.15 -2.98 5.09
CA THR A 104 -10.98 -3.59 4.44
C THR A 104 -9.85 -2.59 4.18
N VAL A 105 -10.18 -1.34 3.80
CA VAL A 105 -9.19 -0.27 3.58
C VAL A 105 -8.49 0.09 4.88
N ASN A 106 -9.27 0.26 5.96
CA ASN A 106 -8.75 0.58 7.29
C ASN A 106 -7.86 -0.54 7.84
N VAL A 107 -8.28 -1.80 7.67
CA VAL A 107 -7.48 -2.96 8.06
C VAL A 107 -6.14 -2.95 7.32
N ALA A 108 -6.13 -2.75 5.99
CA ALA A 108 -4.89 -2.68 5.21
C ALA A 108 -3.95 -1.57 5.73
N ALA A 109 -4.48 -0.37 5.96
CA ALA A 109 -3.70 0.78 6.44
C ALA A 109 -3.07 0.52 7.83
N ALA A 110 -3.83 -0.11 8.73
CA ALA A 110 -3.43 -0.39 10.10
C ALA A 110 -2.46 -1.58 10.25
N LEU A 111 -2.20 -2.37 9.20
CA LEU A 111 -1.32 -3.53 9.33
C LEU A 111 0.09 -3.12 9.82
N PRO A 112 0.63 -3.76 10.86
CA PRO A 112 2.02 -3.55 11.25
C PRO A 112 2.93 -4.13 10.16
N SER A 113 3.88 -3.33 9.69
CA SER A 113 4.83 -3.76 8.65
C SER A 113 6.08 -2.88 8.64
N THR A 114 7.22 -3.50 8.37
CA THR A 114 8.50 -2.84 8.04
C THR A 114 8.91 -3.09 6.58
N GLY A 115 8.11 -3.82 5.81
CA GLY A 115 8.38 -4.22 4.44
C GLY A 115 7.08 -4.56 3.70
N LEU A 116 7.03 -5.72 3.04
CA LEU A 116 5.79 -6.20 2.41
C LEU A 116 5.09 -7.21 3.31
N THR A 117 3.86 -6.89 3.72
CA THR A 117 3.02 -7.75 4.56
C THR A 117 1.70 -8.04 3.88
N VAL A 118 1.30 -9.31 3.86
CA VAL A 118 -0.02 -9.78 3.43
C VAL A 118 -0.77 -10.36 4.63
N THR A 119 -2.07 -10.09 4.71
CA THR A 119 -2.93 -10.78 5.69
C THR A 119 -3.19 -12.25 5.31
N PRO A 120 -3.65 -13.09 6.25
CA PRO A 120 -4.09 -14.44 5.93
C PRO A 120 -5.16 -14.52 4.84
N ALA A 121 -6.03 -13.51 4.73
CA ALA A 121 -7.04 -13.45 3.67
C ALA A 121 -6.41 -13.36 2.29
N VAL A 122 -5.41 -12.48 2.11
CA VAL A 122 -4.62 -12.39 0.87
C VAL A 122 -3.83 -13.67 0.66
N PHE A 123 -3.07 -14.15 1.66
CA PHE A 123 -2.25 -15.35 1.51
C PHE A 123 -3.05 -16.58 1.04
N ARG A 124 -4.27 -16.76 1.55
CA ARG A 124 -5.16 -17.85 1.14
C ARG A 124 -5.75 -17.68 -0.27
N SER A 125 -5.81 -16.46 -0.81
CA SER A 125 -6.25 -16.23 -2.18
C SER A 125 -5.14 -16.40 -3.22
N LEU A 126 -3.87 -16.48 -2.80
CA LEU A 126 -2.72 -16.68 -3.69
C LEU A 126 -2.61 -18.14 -4.19
N GLN A 127 -2.04 -18.30 -5.39
CA GLN A 127 -1.58 -19.59 -5.91
C GLN A 127 -0.42 -20.18 -5.09
N ALA A 128 -0.18 -21.48 -5.26
CA ALA A 128 0.82 -22.21 -4.49
C ALA A 128 2.23 -21.60 -4.65
N GLU A 129 2.59 -21.21 -5.87
CA GLU A 129 3.88 -20.61 -6.22
C GLU A 129 4.06 -19.26 -5.51
N SER A 130 3.04 -18.39 -5.54
CA SER A 130 3.11 -17.08 -4.87
C SER A 130 3.17 -17.20 -3.35
N ARG A 131 2.58 -18.24 -2.76
CA ARG A 131 2.66 -18.48 -1.32
C ARG A 131 4.08 -18.75 -0.85
N THR A 132 4.97 -19.32 -1.68
CA THR A 132 6.36 -19.60 -1.30
C THR A 132 7.18 -18.32 -1.08
N LEU A 133 6.67 -17.16 -1.53
CA LEU A 133 7.28 -15.86 -1.30
C LEU A 133 7.13 -15.37 0.15
N PHE A 134 6.27 -16.02 0.94
CA PHE A 134 5.91 -15.58 2.28
C PHE A 134 6.26 -16.64 3.32
N LYS A 135 6.71 -16.18 4.48
CA LYS A 135 6.81 -16.98 5.71
C LYS A 135 5.81 -16.47 6.74
N LYS A 136 5.22 -17.37 7.50
CA LYS A 136 4.34 -17.00 8.62
C LYS A 136 5.16 -16.21 9.65
N HIS A 137 4.65 -15.04 10.03
CA HIS A 137 5.17 -14.25 11.14
C HIS A 137 4.04 -14.01 12.14
N THR A 138 4.22 -14.48 13.37
CA THR A 138 3.30 -14.22 14.47
C THR A 138 4.00 -13.23 15.40
N PRO A 139 3.50 -11.99 15.54
CA PRO A 139 4.05 -11.05 16.52
C PRO A 139 3.96 -11.65 17.94
N PRO A 140 4.81 -11.20 18.88
CA PRO A 140 4.64 -11.57 20.29
C PRO A 140 3.27 -11.11 20.79
N ILE A 141 2.61 -11.97 21.58
CA ILE A 141 1.40 -11.61 22.32
C ILE A 141 1.84 -10.71 23.47
N SER A 142 1.29 -9.49 23.53
CA SER A 142 1.44 -8.61 24.68
C SER A 142 0.17 -8.64 25.50
N TYR A 143 0.30 -8.80 26.81
CA TYR A 143 -0.77 -8.65 27.78
C TYR A 143 -0.72 -7.23 28.33
N ILE A 144 -1.87 -6.57 28.43
CA ILE A 144 -2.02 -5.26 29.07
C ILE A 144 -2.86 -5.41 30.34
N ASP A 145 -2.79 -4.41 31.20
CA ASP A 145 -3.55 -4.38 32.45
C ASP A 145 -5.07 -4.34 32.17
N ALA A 146 -5.86 -4.97 33.04
CA ALA A 146 -7.32 -5.05 32.89
C ALA A 146 -8.02 -3.68 33.00
N GLY A 147 -7.37 -2.67 33.57
CA GLY A 147 -7.87 -1.30 33.71
C GLY A 147 -7.28 -0.29 32.71
N ASP A 148 -6.61 -0.72 31.64
CA ASP A 148 -6.02 0.19 30.64
C ASP A 148 -7.08 0.73 29.65
N HIS A 149 -7.37 2.04 29.71
CA HIS A 149 -8.42 2.74 28.93
C HIS A 149 -7.86 3.65 27.83
N ARG A 150 -6.77 3.27 27.15
CA ARG A 150 -6.26 4.07 26.03
C ARG A 150 -7.34 4.24 24.93
N PRO A 151 -7.50 5.45 24.37
CA PRO A 151 -8.53 5.72 23.37
C PRO A 151 -8.21 4.96 22.08
N THR A 152 -9.23 4.24 21.58
CA THR A 152 -9.24 3.50 20.31
C THR A 152 -9.17 4.41 19.10
#